data_AF-A0A2V7YR15-F1
#
_entry.id   AF-A0A2V7YR15-F1
#
_cell.length_a   1.000
_cell.length_b   1.000
_cell.length_c   1.000
_cell.angle_alpha   90.00
_cell.angle_beta   90.00
_cell.angle_gamma   90.00
#
_symmetry.space_group_name_H-M   'P 1'
#
loop_
_entity.id
_entity.type
_entity.pdbx_description
1 polymer ?
#
loop_
_entity_poly.entity_id
_entity_poly.type
_entity_poly.pdbx_seq_one_letter_code
_entity_poly.pdbx_strand_id
1 'polypeptide(L)'
;MNSLAERKYQSVFALAIFLGISAGLLDALAVQSKFFTTDRIAYVPLRVWLVAPAVWVVFSLVTAGLLLLVRLRPIAEPLLVIGVLGTLVIVRMIILFRVIRPESGIRISIPLALLVIAAIGFAAFRWRDKLRRFPIHVAAALVTALVAAAVIAAASTAAPRRSTQIRSPNRGPNIVLIILDTLRYDSSGLAPGASAQALNLARFSSQAIVFDNAYSQFSWTLPSHFSMVTGYGPATLDMDFDHQHYEHERPTLAETLQSSGYRTGAILSNPYLNPGTGFSRGFDSFQYSTSDLDLCRTSIGFLIKLVPTARVPLCRMTAEKVTDRALQFLAKGSDEQPFFLMLNYMDAHLPYYVPRSFRPTGYVPFEPFTGYPAIDRAMKLDQPLPPAILGQLRDNYAIVVRYLDSALEPLLRRLDAQPNTIVLIVSDHGEQF
;
A
#
# COMPACT_ATOMS: atom_id res chain seq x y z
N MET A 1 49.46 0.68 -15.27
CA MET A 1 48.31 1.61 -15.45
C MET A 1 46.97 1.05 -15.00
N ASN A 2 46.74 -0.28 -15.00
CA ASN A 2 45.44 -0.87 -14.58
C ASN A 2 45.08 -0.67 -13.10
N SER A 3 46.05 -0.71 -12.16
CA SER A 3 45.75 -0.66 -10.71
C SER A 3 45.30 0.71 -10.17
N LEU A 4 45.57 1.81 -10.87
CA LEU A 4 45.11 3.16 -10.51
C LEU A 4 43.69 3.40 -11.01
N ALA A 5 43.36 2.89 -12.20
CA ALA A 5 42.02 2.94 -12.75
C ALA A 5 41.07 2.06 -11.92
N GLU A 6 41.45 0.82 -11.60
CA GLU A 6 40.67 -0.09 -10.73
C GLU A 6 40.36 0.51 -9.37
N ARG A 7 41.36 1.09 -8.69
CA ARG A 7 41.15 1.76 -7.39
C ARG A 7 40.17 2.93 -7.48
N LYS A 8 40.16 3.64 -8.61
CA LYS A 8 39.24 4.76 -8.86
C LYS A 8 37.81 4.29 -9.19
N TYR A 9 37.66 3.13 -9.83
CA TYR A 9 36.34 2.51 -10.01
C TYR A 9 35.76 2.02 -8.68
N GLN A 10 36.58 1.36 -7.87
CA GLN A 10 36.19 0.91 -6.54
C GLN A 10 35.78 2.07 -5.63
N SER A 11 36.44 3.23 -5.71
CA SER A 11 36.08 4.40 -4.92
C SER A 11 34.72 5.01 -5.31
N VAL A 12 34.36 5.02 -6.60
CA VAL A 12 33.08 5.57 -7.08
C VAL A 12 31.91 4.68 -6.66
N PHE A 13 32.04 3.35 -6.78
CA PHE A 13 30.99 2.43 -6.34
C PHE A 13 30.84 2.38 -4.81
N ALA A 14 31.95 2.45 -4.06
CA ALA A 14 31.90 2.57 -2.61
C ALA A 14 31.18 3.85 -2.15
N LEU A 15 31.46 4.98 -2.82
CA LEU A 15 30.76 6.24 -2.59
C LEU A 15 29.27 6.13 -2.94
N ALA A 16 28.92 5.47 -4.05
CA ALA A 16 27.53 5.25 -4.46
C ALA A 16 26.75 4.45 -3.40
N ILE A 17 27.35 3.39 -2.85
CA ILE A 17 26.72 2.58 -1.79
C ILE A 17 26.52 3.44 -0.54
N PHE A 18 27.54 4.17 -0.10
CA PHE A 18 27.44 5.03 1.09
C PHE A 18 26.36 6.11 0.93
N LEU A 19 26.32 6.78 -0.22
CA LEU A 19 25.32 7.80 -0.53
C LEU A 19 23.91 7.20 -0.59
N GLY A 20 23.75 6.04 -1.23
CA GLY A 20 22.47 5.36 -1.32
C GLY A 20 21.92 4.97 0.06
N ILE A 21 22.77 4.46 0.95
CA ILE A 21 22.34 4.11 2.32
C ILE A 21 21.97 5.37 3.10
N SER A 22 22.82 6.40 3.06
CA SER A 22 22.58 7.67 3.75
C SER A 22 21.29 8.33 3.27
N ALA A 23 21.08 8.40 1.95
CA ALA A 23 19.88 8.94 1.35
C ALA A 23 18.64 8.12 1.72
N GLY A 24 18.73 6.79 1.69
CA GLY A 24 17.60 5.94 2.03
C GLY A 24 17.24 5.92 3.52
N LEU A 25 18.20 6.13 4.42
CA LEU A 25 17.91 6.31 5.86
C LEU A 25 17.23 7.66 6.12
N LEU A 26 17.68 8.73 5.47
CA LEU A 26 17.00 10.02 5.52
C LEU A 26 15.59 9.92 4.92
N ASP A 27 15.44 9.18 3.83
CA ASP A 27 14.15 8.93 3.20
C ASP A 27 13.22 8.14 4.11
N ALA A 28 13.69 7.07 4.76
CA ALA A 28 12.94 6.30 5.75
C ALA A 28 12.51 7.15 6.95
N LEU A 29 13.42 7.98 7.49
CA LEU A 29 13.11 8.92 8.57
C LEU A 29 12.04 9.93 8.15
N ALA A 30 12.11 10.44 6.92
CA ALA A 30 11.11 11.34 6.36
C ALA A 30 9.74 10.66 6.17
N VAL A 31 9.70 9.38 5.77
CA VAL A 31 8.44 8.60 5.75
C VAL A 31 7.91 8.41 7.19
N GLN A 32 8.76 7.93 8.11
CA GLN A 32 8.38 7.56 9.47
C GLN A 32 7.83 8.75 10.27
N SER A 33 8.47 9.90 10.15
CA SER A 33 8.12 11.12 10.88
C SER A 33 6.88 11.82 10.29
N LYS A 34 6.34 11.34 9.16
CA LYS A 34 5.23 11.93 8.40
C LYS A 34 5.45 13.39 7.98
N PHE A 35 6.63 13.96 8.22
CA PHE A 35 6.96 15.37 8.01
C PHE A 35 6.73 15.82 6.55
N PHE A 36 6.74 14.87 5.61
CA PHE A 36 6.61 15.12 4.17
C PHE A 36 5.80 14.03 3.44
N THR A 37 4.78 13.43 4.07
CA THR A 37 3.91 12.44 3.42
C THR A 37 2.53 13.01 3.13
N THR A 38 1.96 12.69 1.97
CA THR A 38 0.56 13.00 1.61
C THR A 38 -0.44 12.04 2.24
N ASP A 39 0.03 10.90 2.75
CA ASP A 39 -0.85 9.82 3.22
C ASP A 39 -1.37 10.15 4.62
N ARG A 40 -2.70 10.13 4.77
CA ARG A 40 -3.35 10.22 6.10
C ARG A 40 -3.14 8.96 6.94
N ILE A 41 -2.63 7.87 6.36
CA ILE A 41 -2.45 6.59 7.06
C ILE A 41 -1.38 6.73 8.14
N ALA A 42 -1.79 6.59 9.40
CA ALA A 42 -0.92 6.85 10.53
C ALA A 42 0.26 5.87 10.69
N TYR A 43 0.15 4.66 10.15
CA TYR A 43 1.13 3.61 10.35
C TYR A 43 2.17 3.53 9.23
N VAL A 44 3.44 3.67 9.61
CA VAL A 44 4.60 3.37 8.78
C VAL A 44 5.29 2.12 9.33
N PRO A 45 5.35 1.04 8.53
CA PRO A 45 5.91 -0.23 8.98
C PRO A 45 7.44 -0.16 9.03
N LEU A 46 8.03 -0.85 10.01
CA LEU A 46 9.48 -0.79 10.25
C LEU A 46 10.32 -1.21 9.03
N ARG A 47 9.80 -2.10 8.18
CA ARG A 47 10.50 -2.53 6.97
C ARG A 47 10.74 -1.42 5.94
N VAL A 48 10.11 -0.24 6.06
CA VAL A 48 10.50 0.95 5.27
C VAL A 48 11.97 1.33 5.52
N TRP A 49 12.48 1.10 6.73
CA TRP A 49 13.90 1.29 7.07
C TRP A 49 14.84 0.32 6.36
N LEU A 50 14.32 -0.74 5.75
CA LEU A 50 15.06 -1.65 4.87
C LEU A 50 14.86 -1.30 3.39
N VAL A 51 13.60 -1.09 3.00
CA VAL A 51 13.23 -0.83 1.60
C VAL A 51 13.84 0.47 1.09
N ALA A 52 13.79 1.55 1.86
CA ALA A 52 14.30 2.85 1.40
C ALA A 52 15.83 2.84 1.16
N PRO A 53 16.70 2.37 2.08
CA PRO A 53 18.12 2.19 1.80
C PRO A 53 18.40 1.31 0.58
N ALA A 54 17.71 0.17 0.44
CA ALA A 54 17.93 -0.73 -0.68
C ALA A 54 17.62 -0.05 -2.03
N VAL A 55 16.48 0.65 -2.11
CA VAL A 55 16.05 1.36 -3.32
C VAL A 55 17.04 2.48 -3.68
N TRP A 56 17.51 3.24 -2.69
CA TRP A 56 18.48 4.32 -2.90
C TRP A 56 19.89 3.82 -3.25
N VAL A 57 20.32 2.67 -2.73
CA VAL A 57 21.57 2.01 -3.15
C VAL A 57 21.50 1.62 -4.62
N VAL A 58 20.42 0.97 -5.05
CA VAL A 58 20.23 0.60 -6.47
C VAL A 58 20.26 1.84 -7.35
N PHE A 59 19.53 2.89 -6.98
CA PHE A 59 19.54 4.16 -7.72
C PHE A 59 20.95 4.75 -7.82
N SER A 60 21.67 4.83 -6.71
CA SER A 60 23.02 5.40 -6.66
C SER A 60 24.02 4.60 -7.50
N LEU A 61 23.92 3.27 -7.49
CA LEU A 61 24.76 2.38 -8.30
C LEU A 61 24.47 2.56 -9.80
N VAL A 62 23.21 2.68 -10.20
CA VAL A 62 22.81 2.95 -11.58
C VAL A 62 23.33 4.31 -12.04
N THR A 63 23.17 5.36 -11.21
CA THR A 63 23.71 6.70 -11.49
C THR A 63 25.23 6.66 -11.66
N ALA A 64 25.94 5.98 -10.77
CA ALA A 64 27.39 5.81 -10.86
C ALA A 64 27.80 5.09 -12.16
N GLY A 65 27.11 4.01 -12.53
CA GLY A 65 27.33 3.28 -13.78
C GLY A 65 27.17 4.18 -15.01
N LEU A 66 26.09 4.96 -15.08
CA LEU A 66 25.83 5.89 -16.18
C LEU A 66 26.91 6.98 -16.29
N LEU A 67 27.34 7.58 -15.16
CA LEU A 67 28.39 8.60 -15.15
C LEU A 67 29.74 8.05 -15.65
N LEU A 68 30.04 6.79 -15.35
CA LEU A 68 31.23 6.11 -15.84
C LEU A 68 31.14 5.74 -17.33
N LEU A 69 29.96 5.35 -17.81
CA LEU A 69 29.70 5.06 -19.24
C LEU A 69 29.88 6.30 -20.12
N VAL A 70 29.40 7.47 -19.67
CA VAL A 70 29.55 8.75 -20.39
C VAL A 70 30.97 9.36 -20.24
N ARG A 71 31.90 8.61 -19.60
CA ARG A 71 33.31 9.00 -19.40
C ARG A 71 33.50 10.34 -18.68
N LEU A 72 32.55 10.77 -17.85
CA LEU A 72 32.62 11.99 -17.02
C LEU A 72 33.54 11.82 -15.79
N ARG A 73 34.68 11.14 -15.97
CA ARG A 73 35.57 10.66 -14.91
C ARG A 73 36.13 11.71 -13.94
N PRO A 74 36.39 12.98 -14.32
CA PRO A 74 36.89 13.99 -13.39
C PRO A 74 35.79 14.54 -12.46
N ILE A 75 34.54 14.50 -12.92
CA ILE A 75 33.39 15.15 -12.27
C ILE A 75 32.31 14.15 -11.82
N ALA A 76 32.53 12.84 -12.03
CA ALA A 76 31.58 11.79 -11.69
C ALA A 76 31.24 11.76 -10.19
N GLU A 77 32.22 11.91 -9.29
CA GLU A 77 31.97 11.93 -7.84
C GLU A 77 31.05 13.09 -7.41
N PRO A 78 31.34 14.37 -7.76
CA PRO A 78 30.43 15.46 -7.44
C PRO A 78 29.06 15.32 -8.11
N LEU A 79 28.99 14.87 -9.37
CA LEU A 79 27.71 14.64 -10.05
C LEU A 79 26.90 13.52 -9.41
N LEU A 80 27.56 12.47 -8.89
CA LEU A 80 26.90 11.39 -8.16
C LEU A 80 26.29 11.88 -6.85
N VAL A 81 27.02 12.69 -6.08
CA VAL A 81 26.50 13.28 -4.83
C VAL A 81 25.32 14.21 -5.12
N ILE A 82 25.46 15.09 -6.10
CA ILE A 82 24.41 16.02 -6.53
C ILE A 82 23.19 15.25 -7.04
N GLY A 83 23.40 14.22 -7.85
CA GLY A 83 22.34 13.37 -8.38
C GLY A 83 21.57 12.68 -7.26
N VAL A 84 22.26 11.95 -6.38
CA VAL A 84 21.61 11.15 -5.33
C VAL A 84 20.91 12.03 -4.30
N LEU A 85 21.63 12.93 -3.63
CA LEU A 85 21.05 13.75 -2.57
C LEU A 85 20.10 14.82 -3.13
N GLY A 86 20.37 15.31 -4.34
CA GLY A 86 19.50 16.27 -4.98
C GLY A 86 18.18 15.70 -5.43
N THR A 87 18.16 14.48 -5.98
CA THR A 87 16.91 13.78 -6.25
C THR A 87 16.08 13.62 -4.98
N LEU A 88 16.68 13.25 -3.84
CA LEU A 88 15.97 13.10 -2.57
C LEU A 88 15.31 14.42 -2.14
N VAL A 89 16.08 15.51 -2.15
CA VAL A 89 15.60 16.84 -1.75
C VAL A 89 14.51 17.35 -2.70
N ILE A 90 14.70 17.23 -4.02
CA ILE A 90 13.69 17.65 -5.01
C ILE A 90 12.38 16.93 -4.77
N VAL A 91 12.42 15.60 -4.65
CA VAL A 91 11.20 14.80 -4.47
C VAL A 91 10.50 15.16 -3.16
N ARG A 92 11.25 15.27 -2.05
CA ARG A 92 10.66 15.61 -0.75
C ARG A 92 10.07 17.02 -0.74
N MET A 93 10.70 17.98 -1.43
CA MET A 93 10.13 19.31 -1.61
C MET A 93 8.87 19.28 -2.48
N ILE A 94 8.83 18.53 -3.58
CA ILE A 94 7.62 18.37 -4.40
C ILE A 94 6.47 17.80 -3.58
N ILE A 95 6.72 16.77 -2.77
CA ILE A 95 5.71 16.17 -1.90
C ILE A 95 5.24 17.18 -0.85
N LEU A 96 6.16 17.85 -0.15
CA LEU A 96 5.85 18.85 0.88
C LEU A 96 4.97 19.99 0.34
N PHE A 97 5.36 20.56 -0.79
CA PHE A 97 4.70 21.73 -1.33
C PHE A 97 3.33 21.39 -1.95
N ARG A 98 3.12 20.14 -2.41
CA ARG A 98 1.77 19.65 -2.74
C ARG A 98 0.84 19.65 -1.53
N VAL A 99 1.37 19.36 -0.33
CA VAL A 99 0.58 19.34 0.91
C VAL A 99 0.26 20.77 1.38
N ILE A 100 1.23 21.68 1.35
CA ILE A 100 1.08 23.02 1.93
C ILE A 100 0.34 24.00 0.99
N ARG A 101 0.65 24.04 -0.31
CA ARG A 101 0.01 24.95 -1.29
C ARG A 101 -0.04 24.33 -2.70
N PRO A 102 -1.10 23.56 -3.02
CA PRO A 102 -1.19 22.82 -4.29
C PRO A 102 -1.12 23.69 -5.56
N GLU A 103 -1.52 24.96 -5.48
CA GLU A 103 -1.56 25.85 -6.66
C GLU A 103 -0.23 26.57 -6.98
N SER A 104 0.73 26.59 -6.05
CA SER A 104 2.02 27.31 -6.19
C SER A 104 3.25 26.45 -5.88
N GLY A 105 3.05 25.21 -5.44
CA GLY A 105 4.09 24.38 -4.85
C GLY A 105 5.32 24.13 -5.73
N ILE A 106 5.11 23.82 -7.01
CA ILE A 106 6.20 23.48 -7.95
C ILE A 106 7.12 24.69 -8.23
N ARG A 107 6.56 25.91 -8.25
CA ARG A 107 7.30 27.14 -8.63
C ARG A 107 8.30 27.57 -7.56
N ILE A 108 8.05 27.26 -6.29
CA ILE A 108 8.92 27.60 -5.15
C ILE A 108 9.81 26.42 -4.77
N SER A 109 9.32 25.18 -4.92
CA SER A 109 10.05 23.97 -4.53
C SER A 109 11.30 23.71 -5.39
N ILE A 110 11.23 23.99 -6.70
CA ILE A 110 12.36 23.71 -7.62
C ILE A 110 13.55 24.66 -7.33
N PRO A 111 13.38 25.99 -7.24
CA PRO A 111 14.49 26.89 -6.89
C PRO A 111 15.12 26.60 -5.53
N LEU A 112 14.30 26.32 -4.51
CA LEU A 112 14.79 26.01 -3.17
C LEU A 112 15.53 24.66 -3.13
N ALA A 113 15.00 23.64 -3.80
CA ALA A 113 15.68 22.35 -3.94
C ALA A 113 17.00 22.50 -4.70
N LEU A 114 17.05 23.29 -5.77
CA LEU A 114 18.28 23.59 -6.51
C LEU A 114 19.31 24.34 -5.64
N LEU A 115 18.87 25.21 -4.73
CA LEU A 115 19.74 25.93 -3.80
C LEU A 115 20.32 25.01 -2.73
N VAL A 116 19.49 24.12 -2.16
CA VAL A 116 19.95 23.05 -1.24
C VAL A 116 20.89 22.07 -1.95
N ILE A 117 20.60 21.72 -3.20
CA ILE A 117 21.47 20.89 -4.05
C ILE A 117 22.81 21.56 -4.29
N ALA A 118 22.80 22.85 -4.63
CA ALA A 118 24.02 23.62 -4.85
C ALA A 118 24.86 23.70 -3.56
N ALA A 119 24.21 23.89 -2.40
CA ALA A 119 24.88 23.89 -1.10
C ALA A 119 25.48 22.51 -0.73
N ILE A 120 24.72 21.43 -0.91
CA ILE A 120 25.19 20.05 -0.67
C ILE A 120 26.32 19.68 -1.65
N GLY A 121 26.16 19.99 -2.94
CA GLY A 121 27.16 19.74 -3.97
C GLY A 121 28.46 20.53 -3.71
N PHE A 122 28.34 21.78 -3.28
CA PHE A 122 29.49 22.61 -2.90
C PHE A 122 30.21 22.07 -1.66
N ALA A 123 29.46 21.66 -0.62
CA ALA A 123 30.02 21.05 0.58
C ALA A 123 30.72 19.72 0.28
N ALA A 124 30.10 18.86 -0.52
CA ALA A 124 30.66 17.57 -0.93
C ALA A 124 31.92 17.73 -1.81
N PHE A 125 31.91 18.70 -2.73
CA PHE A 125 33.11 19.05 -3.51
C PHE A 125 34.25 19.52 -2.61
N ARG A 126 33.94 20.34 -1.60
CA ARG A 126 34.93 20.85 -0.63
C ARG A 126 35.49 19.76 0.28
N TRP A 127 34.72 18.70 0.55
CA TRP A 127 35.10 17.62 1.47
C TRP A 127 35.49 16.30 0.77
N ARG A 128 35.57 16.28 -0.57
CA ARG A 128 35.82 15.07 -1.37
C ARG A 128 37.05 14.28 -0.91
N ASP A 129 38.13 14.96 -0.53
CA ASP A 129 39.39 14.32 -0.14
C ASP A 129 39.36 13.78 1.30
N LYS A 130 38.49 14.32 2.17
CA LYS A 130 38.21 13.75 3.51
C LYS A 130 37.26 12.57 3.41
N LEU A 131 36.23 12.65 2.56
CA LEU A 131 35.28 11.56 2.28
C LEU A 131 35.99 10.32 1.71
N ARG A 132 37.00 10.52 0.85
CA ARG A 132 37.87 9.44 0.31
C ARG A 132 38.68 8.70 1.37
N ARG A 133 38.95 9.32 2.52
CA ARG A 133 39.69 8.74 3.64
C ARG A 133 38.79 8.08 4.68
N PHE A 134 37.47 8.14 4.49
CA PHE A 134 36.53 7.47 5.38
C PHE A 134 36.70 5.95 5.19
N PRO A 135 37.12 5.19 6.22
CA PRO A 135 37.47 3.79 6.06
C PRO A 135 36.25 2.99 5.62
N ILE A 136 36.33 2.37 4.44
CA ILE A 136 35.26 1.58 3.85
C ILE A 136 34.75 0.47 4.79
N HIS A 137 35.62 -0.02 5.67
CA HIS A 137 35.31 -1.01 6.70
C HIS A 137 34.41 -0.46 7.82
N VAL A 138 34.49 0.84 8.16
CA VAL A 138 33.61 1.47 9.15
C VAL A 138 32.24 1.75 8.54
N ALA A 139 32.19 2.19 7.28
CA ALA A 139 30.94 2.28 6.54
C ALA A 139 30.28 0.90 6.41
N ALA A 140 31.04 -0.13 6.01
CA ALA A 140 30.56 -1.51 5.93
C ALA A 140 30.07 -2.04 7.29
N ALA A 141 30.79 -1.79 8.39
CA ALA A 141 30.39 -2.22 9.73
C ALA A 141 29.11 -1.54 10.20
N LEU A 142 28.95 -0.23 9.95
CA LEU A 142 27.70 0.48 10.24
C LEU A 142 26.55 -0.10 9.42
N VAL A 143 26.78 -0.44 8.15
CA VAL A 143 25.78 -1.08 7.28
C VAL A 143 25.41 -2.47 7.79
N THR A 144 26.38 -3.31 8.13
CA THR A 144 26.15 -4.63 8.70
C THR A 144 25.38 -4.54 10.02
N ALA A 145 25.72 -3.59 10.88
CA ALA A 145 25.01 -3.35 12.14
C ALA A 145 23.55 -2.90 11.90
N LEU A 146 23.32 -2.03 10.91
CA LEU A 146 21.98 -1.54 10.55
C LEU A 146 21.13 -2.65 9.93
N VAL A 147 21.72 -3.48 9.06
CA VAL A 147 21.07 -4.66 8.48
C VAL A 147 20.76 -5.69 9.56
N ALA A 148 21.70 -5.97 10.48
CA ALA A 148 21.49 -6.91 11.58
C ALA A 148 20.40 -6.42 12.54
N ALA A 149 20.41 -5.14 12.92
CA ALA A 149 19.36 -4.53 13.74
C ALA A 149 17.99 -4.62 13.05
N ALA A 150 17.93 -4.42 11.73
CA ALA A 150 16.70 -4.54 10.98
C ALA A 150 16.22 -5.99 10.80
N VAL A 151 17.13 -6.97 10.68
CA VAL A 151 16.80 -8.41 10.69
C VAL A 151 16.26 -8.82 12.06
N ILE A 152 16.90 -8.38 13.16
CA ILE A 152 16.43 -8.64 14.53
C ILE A 152 15.06 -7.99 14.75
N ALA A 153 14.88 -6.74 14.31
CA ALA A 153 13.62 -6.03 14.48
C ALA A 153 12.48 -6.65 13.64
N ALA A 154 12.78 -7.08 12.42
CA ALA A 154 11.85 -7.84 11.58
C ALA A 154 11.51 -9.21 12.21
N ALA A 155 12.49 -9.90 12.80
CA ALA A 155 12.27 -11.15 13.53
C ALA A 155 11.45 -10.94 14.81
N SER A 156 11.60 -9.80 15.50
CA SER A 156 10.82 -9.46 16.71
C SER A 156 9.39 -8.97 16.43
N THR A 157 9.05 -8.66 15.18
CA THR A 157 7.63 -8.44 14.78
C THR A 157 6.87 -9.75 14.59
N ALA A 158 7.55 -10.89 14.56
CA ALA A 158 6.92 -12.16 14.86
C ALA A 158 6.76 -12.25 16.38
N ALA A 159 5.71 -11.63 16.90
CA ALA A 159 5.30 -11.87 18.28
C ALA A 159 5.26 -13.39 18.49
N PRO A 160 5.94 -13.95 19.50
CA PRO A 160 5.80 -15.35 19.83
C PRO A 160 4.36 -15.53 20.32
N ARG A 161 3.47 -15.95 19.42
CA ARG A 161 2.16 -16.40 19.83
C ARG A 161 2.37 -17.71 20.56
N ARG A 162 2.19 -17.68 21.88
CA ARG A 162 1.78 -18.87 22.61
C ARG A 162 0.50 -19.35 21.95
N SER A 163 0.61 -20.34 21.06
CA SER A 163 -0.51 -21.20 20.73
C SER A 163 -0.83 -21.99 22.00
N THR A 164 -1.60 -21.40 22.90
CA THR A 164 -2.40 -22.23 23.79
C THR A 164 -3.25 -23.08 22.86
N GLN A 165 -3.03 -24.39 22.86
CA GLN A 165 -3.91 -25.34 22.18
C GLN A 165 -5.29 -25.21 22.84
N ILE A 166 -6.09 -24.29 22.33
CA ILE A 166 -7.50 -24.22 22.64
C ILE A 166 -8.12 -25.39 21.88
N ARG A 167 -8.64 -26.37 22.62
CA ARG A 167 -9.36 -27.50 22.04
C ARG A 167 -10.49 -26.95 21.16
N SER A 168 -10.44 -27.26 19.86
CA SER A 168 -11.45 -26.87 18.89
C SER A 168 -12.82 -27.41 19.30
N PRO A 169 -13.89 -26.58 19.26
CA PRO A 169 -15.24 -27.11 19.28
C PRO A 169 -15.43 -27.88 17.97
N ASN A 170 -15.65 -29.18 18.07
CA ASN A 170 -15.76 -30.10 16.94
C ASN A 170 -17.03 -29.88 16.05
N ARG A 171 -17.66 -28.69 16.06
CA ARG A 171 -19.04 -28.48 15.54
C ARG A 171 -19.39 -27.06 15.03
N GLY A 172 -18.46 -26.10 14.96
CA GLY A 172 -18.77 -24.76 14.41
C GLY A 172 -18.74 -24.73 12.87
N PRO A 173 -19.57 -23.92 12.19
CA PRO A 173 -19.40 -23.67 10.76
C PRO A 173 -18.13 -22.83 10.51
N ASN A 174 -17.53 -22.99 9.34
CA ASN A 174 -16.55 -22.03 8.83
C ASN A 174 -17.24 -20.70 8.56
N ILE A 175 -16.51 -19.59 8.68
CA ILE A 175 -17.04 -18.24 8.46
C ILE A 175 -16.12 -17.51 7.48
N VAL A 176 -16.67 -17.03 6.38
CA VAL A 176 -15.97 -16.16 5.42
C VAL A 176 -16.69 -14.83 5.34
N LEU A 177 -15.98 -13.75 5.66
CA LEU A 177 -16.46 -12.38 5.50
C LEU A 177 -15.74 -11.75 4.30
N ILE A 178 -16.47 -11.52 3.21
CA ILE A 178 -16.00 -10.89 1.98
C ILE A 178 -16.48 -9.44 1.98
N ILE A 179 -15.55 -8.49 1.97
CA ILE A 179 -15.82 -7.06 1.91
C ILE A 179 -15.37 -6.53 0.56
N LEU A 180 -16.31 -5.97 -0.19
CA LEU A 180 -16.10 -5.35 -1.49
C LEU A 180 -16.03 -3.84 -1.28
N ASP A 181 -14.84 -3.32 -1.01
CA ASP A 181 -14.56 -1.94 -0.60
C ASP A 181 -15.07 -0.96 -1.66
N THR A 182 -15.95 -0.04 -1.24
CA THR A 182 -16.64 0.96 -2.05
C THR A 182 -17.60 0.43 -3.14
N LEU A 183 -17.98 -0.86 -3.10
CA LEU A 183 -18.98 -1.39 -4.02
C LEU A 183 -20.36 -0.78 -3.74
N ARG A 184 -20.96 -0.16 -4.75
CA ARG A 184 -22.33 0.36 -4.69
C ARG A 184 -23.34 -0.75 -4.89
N TYR A 185 -24.42 -0.69 -4.10
CA TYR A 185 -25.54 -1.62 -4.21
C TYR A 185 -26.17 -1.63 -5.61
N ASP A 186 -26.38 -0.46 -6.22
CA ASP A 186 -26.94 -0.33 -7.59
C ASP A 186 -26.03 -0.89 -8.71
N SER A 187 -24.76 -1.11 -8.41
CA SER A 187 -23.77 -1.63 -9.36
C SER A 187 -23.42 -3.10 -9.11
N SER A 188 -23.88 -3.67 -7.99
CA SER A 188 -23.61 -5.05 -7.58
C SER A 188 -24.29 -6.12 -8.46
N GLY A 189 -25.26 -5.71 -9.30
CA GLY A 189 -26.13 -6.62 -10.04
C GLY A 189 -27.29 -7.20 -9.21
N LEU A 190 -27.39 -6.84 -7.92
CA LEU A 190 -28.45 -7.28 -7.01
C LEU A 190 -29.63 -6.30 -6.92
N ALA A 191 -29.41 -5.04 -7.31
CA ALA A 191 -30.44 -4.02 -7.20
C ALA A 191 -31.65 -4.32 -8.11
N PRO A 192 -32.87 -3.92 -7.71
CA PRO A 192 -34.07 -4.09 -8.52
C PRO A 192 -33.90 -3.48 -9.92
N GLY A 193 -34.15 -4.27 -10.97
CA GLY A 193 -34.03 -3.83 -12.37
C GLY A 193 -32.61 -3.95 -12.95
N ALA A 194 -31.61 -4.39 -12.18
CA ALA A 194 -30.31 -4.73 -12.72
C ALA A 194 -30.41 -5.94 -13.67
N SER A 195 -29.55 -5.99 -14.70
CA SER A 195 -29.39 -7.19 -15.53
C SER A 195 -28.69 -8.28 -14.70
N ALA A 196 -29.48 -9.00 -13.89
CA ALA A 196 -29.04 -9.89 -12.81
C ALA A 196 -28.28 -11.15 -13.29
N GLN A 197 -28.09 -11.37 -14.60
CA GLN A 197 -27.53 -12.62 -15.12
C GLN A 197 -26.05 -12.53 -15.54
N ALA A 198 -25.47 -11.32 -15.60
CA ALA A 198 -24.11 -11.15 -16.13
C ALA A 198 -22.99 -11.34 -15.09
N LEU A 199 -23.31 -11.23 -13.79
CA LEU A 199 -22.31 -11.26 -12.71
C LEU A 199 -22.39 -12.55 -11.90
N ASN A 200 -21.23 -13.06 -11.50
CA ASN A 200 -21.08 -14.23 -10.65
C ASN A 200 -21.65 -14.01 -9.25
N LEU A 201 -21.54 -12.79 -8.70
CA LEU A 201 -22.16 -12.40 -7.45
C LEU A 201 -23.70 -12.55 -7.49
N ALA A 202 -24.33 -12.16 -8.60
CA ALA A 202 -25.78 -12.30 -8.78
C ALA A 202 -26.19 -13.77 -8.99
N ARG A 203 -25.34 -14.60 -9.59
CA ARG A 203 -25.57 -16.05 -9.61
C ARG A 203 -25.49 -16.64 -8.19
N PHE A 204 -24.49 -16.24 -7.41
CA PHE A 204 -24.30 -16.70 -6.04
C PHE A 204 -25.45 -16.28 -5.12
N SER A 205 -26.05 -15.11 -5.35
CA SER A 205 -27.17 -14.63 -4.53
C SER A 205 -28.46 -15.44 -4.69
N SER A 206 -28.62 -16.18 -5.79
CA SER A 206 -29.81 -17.03 -6.02
C SER A 206 -29.99 -18.15 -4.98
N GLN A 207 -28.92 -18.45 -4.24
CA GLN A 207 -28.88 -19.43 -3.16
C GLN A 207 -28.54 -18.79 -1.79
N ALA A 208 -28.63 -17.46 -1.69
CA ALA A 208 -28.32 -16.71 -0.49
C ALA A 208 -29.52 -15.87 -0.02
N ILE A 209 -29.41 -15.32 1.19
CA ILE A 209 -30.34 -14.31 1.69
C ILE A 209 -29.76 -12.93 1.34
N VAL A 210 -30.54 -12.11 0.64
CA VAL A 210 -30.17 -10.73 0.26
C VAL A 210 -30.89 -9.74 1.17
N PHE A 211 -30.15 -8.76 1.70
CA PHE A 211 -30.68 -7.69 2.54
C PHE A 211 -30.66 -6.37 1.77
N ASP A 212 -31.83 -5.91 1.32
CA ASP A 212 -31.95 -4.67 0.53
C ASP A 212 -31.85 -3.39 1.37
N ASN A 213 -31.91 -3.52 2.70
CA ASN A 213 -31.86 -2.42 3.66
C ASN A 213 -30.73 -2.62 4.68
N ALA A 214 -29.51 -2.84 4.19
CA ALA A 214 -28.30 -2.93 5.00
C ALA A 214 -27.45 -1.65 4.85
N TYR A 215 -27.16 -0.97 5.97
CA TYR A 215 -26.49 0.34 5.97
C TYR A 215 -25.16 0.29 6.72
N SER A 216 -24.13 0.87 6.10
CA SER A 216 -22.84 1.11 6.73
C SER A 216 -22.95 2.13 7.86
N GLN A 217 -22.26 1.89 8.97
CA GLN A 217 -22.24 2.82 10.11
C GLN A 217 -21.36 4.07 9.85
N PHE A 218 -20.48 4.00 8.85
CA PHE A 218 -19.58 5.09 8.47
C PHE A 218 -19.50 5.20 6.96
N SER A 219 -19.18 6.41 6.49
CA SER A 219 -19.01 6.74 5.06
C SER A 219 -17.57 6.61 4.55
N TRP A 220 -16.67 6.00 5.35
CA TRP A 220 -15.29 5.75 4.94
C TRP A 220 -14.73 4.47 5.57
N THR A 221 -13.72 3.90 4.91
CA THR A 221 -13.24 2.53 5.12
C THR A 221 -12.94 2.17 6.57
N LEU A 222 -12.03 2.89 7.23
CA LEU A 222 -11.41 2.42 8.46
C LEU A 222 -12.41 2.17 9.60
N PRO A 223 -13.26 3.14 9.99
CA PRO A 223 -14.23 2.88 11.03
C PRO A 223 -15.42 2.04 10.57
N SER A 224 -15.76 2.02 9.28
CA SER A 224 -16.75 1.07 8.76
C SER A 224 -16.30 -0.38 9.01
N HIS A 225 -15.02 -0.66 8.75
CA HIS A 225 -14.42 -1.96 9.03
C HIS A 225 -14.33 -2.27 10.53
N PHE A 226 -13.95 -1.29 11.36
CA PHE A 226 -13.96 -1.49 12.82
C PHE A 226 -15.37 -1.73 13.35
N SER A 227 -16.38 -1.07 12.79
CA SER A 227 -17.78 -1.31 13.14
C SER A 227 -18.18 -2.76 12.87
N MET A 228 -17.82 -3.30 11.69
CA MET A 228 -18.10 -4.69 11.34
C MET A 228 -17.40 -5.70 12.27
N VAL A 229 -16.15 -5.45 12.67
CA VAL A 229 -15.39 -6.39 13.51
C VAL A 229 -15.55 -6.17 15.01
N THR A 230 -16.27 -5.14 15.46
CA THR A 230 -16.49 -4.86 16.90
C THR A 230 -17.96 -4.78 17.29
N GLY A 231 -18.86 -4.54 16.33
CA GLY A 231 -20.27 -4.25 16.58
C GLY A 231 -20.52 -2.83 17.09
N TYR A 232 -19.53 -1.93 17.09
CA TYR A 232 -19.68 -0.56 17.58
C TYR A 232 -20.06 0.46 16.51
N GLY A 233 -20.91 1.41 16.90
CA GLY A 233 -21.27 2.56 16.09
C GLY A 233 -20.37 3.78 16.32
N PRO A 234 -20.65 4.89 15.61
CA PRO A 234 -19.88 6.14 15.66
C PRO A 234 -19.57 6.66 17.06
N ALA A 235 -20.58 6.68 17.94
CA ALA A 235 -20.44 7.21 19.29
C ALA A 235 -19.45 6.43 20.18
N THR A 236 -19.18 5.16 19.85
CA THR A 236 -18.27 4.32 20.64
C THR A 236 -16.92 4.18 19.97
N LEU A 237 -16.83 4.12 18.64
CA LEU A 237 -15.53 3.96 17.99
C LEU A 237 -14.65 5.21 18.10
N ASP A 238 -15.24 6.40 18.07
CA ASP A 238 -14.52 7.69 18.15
C ASP A 238 -13.30 7.77 17.22
N MET A 239 -13.48 7.28 15.99
CA MET A 239 -12.42 7.23 14.98
C MET A 239 -12.67 8.25 13.88
N ASP A 240 -11.65 9.04 13.58
CA ASP A 240 -11.63 10.01 12.49
C ASP A 240 -10.27 9.99 11.76
N PHE A 241 -10.01 11.00 10.93
CA PHE A 241 -8.74 11.07 10.20
C PHE A 241 -7.52 11.34 11.09
N ASP A 242 -7.71 11.88 12.28
CA ASP A 242 -6.68 12.18 13.27
C ASP A 242 -6.53 11.03 14.29
N HIS A 243 -7.61 10.32 14.58
CA HIS A 243 -7.72 9.19 15.52
C HIS A 243 -7.99 7.87 14.77
N GLN A 244 -6.93 7.33 14.16
CA GLN A 244 -7.02 6.11 13.33
C GLN A 244 -6.66 4.81 14.07
N HIS A 245 -6.29 4.88 15.34
CA HIS A 245 -5.94 3.70 16.12
C HIS A 245 -7.15 3.24 16.93
N TYR A 246 -7.45 1.94 16.91
CA TYR A 246 -8.50 1.38 17.74
C TYR A 246 -7.99 1.17 19.18
N GLU A 247 -8.37 2.09 20.07
CA GLU A 247 -7.87 2.17 21.45
C GLU A 247 -8.67 1.33 22.46
N HIS A 248 -9.76 0.68 22.06
CA HIS A 248 -10.65 0.00 23.00
C HIS A 248 -10.15 -1.40 23.39
N GLU A 249 -10.29 -1.74 24.67
CA GLU A 249 -9.85 -3.03 25.24
C GLU A 249 -10.75 -4.22 24.85
N ARG A 250 -11.96 -3.95 24.36
CA ARG A 250 -12.93 -5.01 24.07
C ARG A 250 -12.48 -5.87 22.88
N PRO A 251 -12.80 -7.18 22.91
CA PRO A 251 -12.35 -8.10 21.88
C PRO A 251 -13.05 -7.83 20.54
N THR A 252 -12.30 -7.94 19.46
CA THR A 252 -12.85 -7.99 18.10
C THR A 252 -13.56 -9.33 17.84
N LEU A 253 -14.32 -9.41 16.75
CA LEU A 253 -14.89 -10.64 16.22
C LEU A 253 -13.81 -11.70 16.02
N ALA A 254 -12.64 -11.30 15.49
CA ALA A 254 -11.52 -12.21 15.28
C ALA A 254 -10.95 -12.72 16.62
N GLU A 255 -10.76 -11.86 17.62
CA GLU A 255 -10.30 -12.26 18.96
C GLU A 255 -11.29 -13.21 19.63
N THR A 256 -12.59 -12.93 19.49
CA THR A 256 -13.67 -13.76 20.03
C THR A 256 -13.69 -15.15 19.39
N LEU A 257 -13.61 -15.23 18.06
CA LEU A 257 -13.58 -16.50 17.33
C LEU A 257 -12.29 -17.28 17.61
N GLN A 258 -11.15 -16.60 17.66
CA GLN A 258 -9.87 -17.20 17.99
C GLN A 258 -9.90 -17.81 19.39
N SER A 259 -10.41 -17.09 20.39
CA SER A 259 -10.56 -17.59 21.77
C SER A 259 -11.52 -18.79 21.85
N SER A 260 -12.40 -18.94 20.87
CA SER A 260 -13.33 -20.07 20.72
C SER A 260 -12.75 -21.22 19.89
N GLY A 261 -11.45 -21.20 19.56
CA GLY A 261 -10.78 -22.30 18.86
C GLY A 261 -10.84 -22.26 17.33
N TYR A 262 -11.31 -21.16 16.73
CA TYR A 262 -11.25 -20.96 15.29
C TYR A 262 -9.83 -20.62 14.84
N ARG A 263 -9.42 -21.14 13.69
CA ARG A 263 -8.26 -20.62 12.95
C ARG A 263 -8.65 -19.32 12.26
N THR A 264 -7.95 -18.22 12.54
CA THR A 264 -8.36 -16.90 12.04
C THR A 264 -7.39 -16.35 10.98
N GLY A 265 -7.93 -15.87 9.85
CA GLY A 265 -7.16 -15.32 8.74
C GLY A 265 -7.72 -14.00 8.23
N ALA A 266 -6.85 -13.08 7.80
CA ALA A 266 -7.22 -11.86 7.10
C ALA A 266 -6.35 -11.64 5.85
N ILE A 267 -6.97 -11.23 4.75
CA ILE A 267 -6.29 -10.82 3.50
C ILE A 267 -6.93 -9.50 3.04
N LEU A 268 -6.25 -8.39 3.30
CA LEU A 268 -6.84 -7.05 3.26
C LEU A 268 -6.13 -6.13 2.28
N SER A 269 -6.81 -5.79 1.18
CA SER A 269 -6.21 -4.95 0.13
C SER A 269 -6.12 -3.48 0.53
N ASN A 270 -7.04 -2.99 1.35
CA ASN A 270 -7.05 -1.60 1.77
C ASN A 270 -5.90 -1.28 2.77
N PRO A 271 -5.03 -0.30 2.47
CA PRO A 271 -3.85 -0.01 3.30
C PRO A 271 -4.17 0.59 4.68
N TYR A 272 -5.38 1.10 4.92
CA TYR A 272 -5.82 1.52 6.25
C TYR A 272 -6.00 0.32 7.21
N LEU A 273 -6.22 -0.87 6.68
CA LEU A 273 -6.42 -2.10 7.46
C LEU A 273 -5.07 -2.76 7.75
N ASN A 274 -4.38 -2.27 8.78
CA ASN A 274 -3.01 -2.66 9.08
C ASN A 274 -2.78 -2.81 10.61
N PRO A 275 -1.64 -3.39 11.04
CA PRO A 275 -1.38 -3.59 12.46
C PRO A 275 -1.32 -2.30 13.28
N GLY A 276 -0.87 -1.18 12.68
CA GLY A 276 -0.77 0.09 13.40
C GLY A 276 -2.09 0.79 13.65
N THR A 277 -3.17 0.41 12.96
CA THR A 277 -4.53 0.83 13.33
C THR A 277 -5.16 -0.08 14.38
N GLY A 278 -4.51 -1.19 14.75
CA GLY A 278 -5.04 -2.21 15.65
C GLY A 278 -5.81 -3.33 14.93
N PHE A 279 -5.90 -3.30 13.60
CA PHE A 279 -6.76 -4.22 12.83
C PHE A 279 -6.29 -5.68 12.83
N SER A 280 -5.02 -5.95 13.18
CA SER A 280 -4.45 -7.30 13.18
C SER A 280 -4.81 -8.15 14.41
N ARG A 281 -5.51 -7.57 15.38
CA ARG A 281 -5.92 -8.22 16.62
C ARG A 281 -6.81 -9.44 16.34
N GLY A 282 -6.46 -10.58 16.92
CA GLY A 282 -7.23 -11.83 16.81
C GLY A 282 -7.01 -12.68 15.56
N PHE A 283 -6.17 -12.27 14.61
CA PHE A 283 -5.91 -13.03 13.35
C PHE A 283 -4.63 -13.86 13.40
N ASP A 284 -4.67 -15.19 13.27
CA ASP A 284 -3.50 -16.09 13.18
C ASP A 284 -2.63 -15.82 11.97
N SER A 285 -3.26 -15.55 10.83
CA SER A 285 -2.59 -15.13 9.60
C SER A 285 -3.13 -13.77 9.16
N PHE A 286 -2.28 -12.76 9.08
CA PHE A 286 -2.68 -11.41 8.67
C PHE A 286 -1.86 -10.94 7.47
N GLN A 287 -2.48 -10.90 6.29
CA GLN A 287 -1.88 -10.44 5.04
C GLN A 287 -2.53 -9.12 4.61
N TYR A 288 -1.72 -8.11 4.30
CA TYR A 288 -2.21 -6.77 3.93
C TYR A 288 -1.29 -6.15 2.86
N SER A 289 -1.72 -5.07 2.20
CA SER A 289 -1.11 -4.45 0.99
C SER A 289 0.29 -3.81 1.15
N THR A 290 1.07 -4.29 2.09
CA THR A 290 2.19 -3.52 2.58
C THR A 290 3.48 -3.59 1.77
N SER A 291 3.77 -4.72 1.12
CA SER A 291 4.99 -4.87 0.32
C SER A 291 5.07 -3.84 -0.80
N ASP A 292 3.92 -3.59 -1.44
CA ASP A 292 3.82 -2.71 -2.60
C ASP A 292 3.73 -1.24 -2.13
N LEU A 293 3.09 -1.01 -0.97
CA LEU A 293 2.98 0.31 -0.36
C LEU A 293 4.30 0.87 0.19
N ASP A 294 5.20 0.04 0.73
CA ASP A 294 6.46 0.54 1.29
C ASP A 294 7.34 1.18 0.24
N LEU A 295 7.49 0.49 -0.90
CA LEU A 295 8.22 1.03 -2.04
C LEU A 295 7.57 2.35 -2.48
N CYS A 296 6.25 2.35 -2.60
CA CYS A 296 5.45 3.50 -2.99
C CYS A 296 5.54 4.72 -2.06
N ARG A 297 5.99 4.55 -0.81
CA ARG A 297 6.21 5.62 0.17
C ARG A 297 7.62 6.23 0.11
N THR A 298 8.57 5.55 -0.54
CA THR A 298 9.92 6.07 -0.76
C THR A 298 9.91 7.19 -1.82
N SER A 299 10.92 8.07 -1.78
CA SER A 299 11.07 9.15 -2.77
C SER A 299 11.25 8.61 -4.19
N ILE A 300 12.02 7.52 -4.36
CA ILE A 300 12.18 6.89 -5.68
C ILE A 300 10.89 6.19 -6.12
N GLY A 301 10.17 5.52 -5.21
CA GLY A 301 8.85 4.98 -5.51
C GLY A 301 7.86 6.06 -5.95
N PHE A 302 7.92 7.25 -5.35
CA PHE A 302 7.15 8.41 -5.80
C PHE A 302 7.53 8.86 -7.21
N LEU A 303 8.83 8.92 -7.55
CA LEU A 303 9.26 9.25 -8.91
C LEU A 303 8.80 8.22 -9.94
N ILE A 304 8.87 6.93 -9.60
CA ILE A 304 8.41 5.85 -10.47
C ILE A 304 6.92 6.04 -10.81
N LYS A 305 6.09 6.47 -9.85
CA LYS A 305 4.68 6.84 -10.08
C LYS A 305 4.51 7.93 -11.14
N LEU A 306 5.42 8.89 -11.24
CA LEU A 306 5.33 9.99 -12.21
C LEU A 306 5.61 9.55 -13.65
N VAL A 307 6.13 8.35 -13.89
CA VAL A 307 6.43 7.86 -15.23
C VAL A 307 5.20 7.11 -15.77
N PRO A 308 4.43 7.66 -16.73
CA PRO A 308 3.15 7.09 -17.16
C PRO A 308 3.28 5.70 -17.80
N THR A 309 4.45 5.40 -18.37
CA THR A 309 4.78 4.11 -18.99
C THR A 309 5.34 3.08 -18.01
N ALA A 310 5.78 3.51 -16.82
CA ALA A 310 6.27 2.59 -15.82
C ALA A 310 5.09 1.78 -15.28
N ARG A 311 5.23 0.45 -15.29
CA ARG A 311 4.29 -0.47 -14.62
C ARG A 311 4.44 -0.30 -13.12
N VAL A 312 3.94 0.80 -12.58
CA VAL A 312 3.95 0.96 -11.13
C VAL A 312 2.88 0.03 -10.59
N PRO A 313 3.22 -0.90 -9.69
CA PRO A 313 2.20 -1.68 -9.04
C PRO A 313 1.23 -0.70 -8.42
N LEU A 314 -0.07 -0.90 -8.64
CA LEU A 314 -1.03 -0.29 -7.72
C LEU A 314 -0.53 -0.67 -6.32
N CYS A 315 -0.37 0.31 -5.45
CA CYS A 315 0.17 0.11 -4.12
C CYS A 315 -0.88 -0.59 -3.22
N ARG A 316 -1.59 -1.58 -3.76
CA ARG A 316 -2.65 -2.41 -3.21
C ARG A 316 -2.62 -3.79 -3.87
N MET A 317 -3.12 -4.80 -3.17
CA MET A 317 -3.39 -6.11 -3.77
C MET A 317 -4.51 -6.00 -4.80
N THR A 318 -4.34 -6.60 -5.98
CA THR A 318 -5.45 -6.74 -6.94
C THR A 318 -6.44 -7.80 -6.45
N ALA A 319 -7.66 -7.77 -6.99
CA ALA A 319 -8.68 -8.76 -6.67
C ALA A 319 -8.19 -10.21 -6.87
N GLU A 320 -7.46 -10.51 -7.95
CA GLU A 320 -6.95 -11.87 -8.16
C GLU A 320 -5.92 -12.26 -7.10
N LYS A 321 -5.05 -11.32 -6.69
CA LYS A 321 -4.06 -11.59 -5.64
C LYS A 321 -4.73 -11.86 -4.30
N VAL A 322 -5.86 -11.20 -4.00
CA VAL A 322 -6.68 -11.50 -2.81
C VAL A 322 -7.32 -12.88 -2.94
N THR A 323 -7.94 -13.19 -4.09
CA THR A 323 -8.54 -14.50 -4.38
C THR A 323 -7.53 -15.64 -4.29
N ASP A 324 -6.36 -15.51 -4.91
CA ASP A 324 -5.30 -16.51 -4.89
C ASP A 324 -4.82 -16.80 -3.47
N ARG A 325 -4.65 -15.74 -2.66
CA ARG A 325 -4.26 -15.87 -1.25
C ARG A 325 -5.36 -16.51 -0.42
N ALA A 326 -6.63 -16.23 -0.72
CA ALA A 326 -7.76 -16.86 -0.05
C ALA A 326 -7.80 -18.37 -0.37
N LEU A 327 -7.66 -18.74 -1.64
CA LEU A 327 -7.57 -20.14 -2.08
C LEU A 327 -6.40 -20.87 -1.42
N GLN A 328 -5.23 -20.22 -1.30
CA GLN A 328 -4.09 -20.76 -0.56
C GLN A 328 -4.37 -20.95 0.93
N PHE A 329 -5.12 -20.04 1.57
CA PHE A 329 -5.53 -20.18 2.97
C PHE A 329 -6.49 -21.36 3.17
N LEU A 330 -7.43 -21.55 2.24
CA LEU A 330 -8.37 -22.66 2.24
C LEU A 330 -7.67 -24.01 1.99
N ALA A 331 -6.65 -24.05 1.14
CA ALA A 331 -5.87 -25.25 0.85
C ALA A 331 -4.99 -25.74 2.01
N LYS A 332 -4.66 -24.86 2.97
CA LYS A 332 -3.80 -25.17 4.14
C LYS A 332 -4.57 -25.66 5.37
N GLY A 333 -5.90 -25.60 5.36
CA GLY A 333 -6.73 -25.99 6.51
C GLY A 333 -6.88 -27.50 6.64
N SER A 334 -7.08 -27.98 7.87
CA SER A 334 -7.61 -29.31 8.15
C SER A 334 -9.13 -29.24 8.33
N ASP A 335 -9.87 -30.26 7.90
CA ASP A 335 -11.33 -30.31 8.02
C ASP A 335 -11.84 -30.37 9.49
N GLU A 336 -10.94 -30.64 10.44
CA GLU A 336 -11.28 -30.80 11.86
C GLU A 336 -11.39 -29.48 12.66
N GLN A 337 -10.79 -28.38 12.18
CA GLN A 337 -10.79 -27.09 12.88
C GLN A 337 -11.56 -26.03 12.07
N PRO A 338 -12.62 -25.42 12.63
CA PRO A 338 -13.33 -24.38 11.91
C PRO A 338 -12.44 -23.14 11.74
N PHE A 339 -12.66 -22.40 10.66
CA PHE A 339 -11.90 -21.17 10.39
C PHE A 339 -12.78 -19.94 10.23
N PHE A 340 -12.19 -18.79 10.54
CA PHE A 340 -12.72 -17.47 10.18
C PHE A 340 -11.75 -16.82 9.19
N LEU A 341 -12.25 -16.43 8.02
CA LEU A 341 -11.47 -15.75 6.99
C LEU A 341 -12.13 -14.42 6.62
N MET A 342 -11.42 -13.32 6.83
CA MET A 342 -11.83 -11.99 6.42
C MET A 342 -11.06 -11.56 5.17
N LEU A 343 -11.78 -11.15 4.13
CA LEU A 343 -11.25 -10.70 2.86
C LEU A 343 -11.70 -9.27 2.60
N ASN A 344 -10.78 -8.39 2.20
CA ASN A 344 -11.11 -7.06 1.72
C ASN A 344 -10.54 -6.89 0.30
N TYR A 345 -11.43 -6.66 -0.65
CA TYR A 345 -11.15 -6.36 -2.05
C TYR A 345 -11.31 -4.85 -2.26
N MET A 346 -10.26 -4.18 -2.76
CA MET A 346 -10.23 -2.72 -2.87
C MET A 346 -10.40 -2.23 -4.31
N ASP A 347 -10.76 -3.10 -5.25
CA ASP A 347 -10.68 -2.82 -6.69
C ASP A 347 -11.77 -1.86 -7.17
N ALA A 348 -12.93 -1.84 -6.51
CA ALA A 348 -13.99 -0.87 -6.76
C ALA A 348 -13.67 0.52 -6.18
N HIS A 349 -12.62 0.67 -5.37
CA HIS A 349 -12.12 1.96 -4.89
C HIS A 349 -11.23 2.64 -5.96
N LEU A 350 -11.32 3.95 -6.04
CA LEU A 350 -10.42 4.80 -6.84
C LEU A 350 -8.92 4.57 -6.54
N PRO A 351 -8.02 4.52 -7.54
CA PRO A 351 -8.27 4.64 -8.97
C PRO A 351 -8.89 3.36 -9.55
N TYR A 352 -9.90 3.52 -10.40
CA TYR A 352 -10.59 2.41 -11.08
C TYR A 352 -9.71 1.79 -12.16
N TYR A 353 -8.76 0.98 -11.70
CA TYR A 353 -7.77 0.32 -12.53
C TYR A 353 -8.15 -1.13 -12.80
N VAL A 354 -8.00 -1.54 -14.05
CA VAL A 354 -7.99 -2.95 -14.45
C VAL A 354 -6.70 -3.33 -15.20
N PRO A 355 -6.23 -4.59 -15.10
CA PRO A 355 -5.08 -5.08 -15.85
C PRO A 355 -5.32 -4.97 -17.36
N ARG A 356 -4.25 -4.86 -18.15
CA ARG A 356 -4.35 -4.65 -19.60
C ARG A 356 -5.18 -5.69 -20.33
N SER A 357 -5.13 -6.95 -19.88
CA SER A 357 -5.93 -8.05 -20.42
C SER A 357 -7.45 -7.85 -20.26
N PHE A 358 -7.89 -7.02 -19.31
CA PHE A 358 -9.29 -6.75 -19.03
C PHE A 358 -9.75 -5.35 -19.51
N ARG A 359 -8.86 -4.59 -20.17
CA ARG A 359 -9.21 -3.24 -20.65
C ARG A 359 -10.00 -3.33 -21.94
N PRO A 360 -11.23 -2.76 -22.01
CA PRO A 360 -11.92 -2.63 -23.28
C PRO A 360 -11.21 -1.63 -24.20
N THR A 361 -11.48 -1.70 -25.50
CA THR A 361 -11.00 -0.73 -26.49
C THR A 361 -11.39 0.68 -26.07
N GLY A 362 -10.44 1.61 -26.07
CA GLY A 362 -10.67 3.00 -25.67
C GLY A 362 -10.70 3.23 -24.15
N TYR A 363 -10.43 2.22 -23.32
CA TYR A 363 -10.28 2.42 -21.88
C TYR A 363 -9.14 3.38 -21.58
N VAL A 364 -9.47 4.48 -20.91
CA VAL A 364 -8.52 5.44 -20.36
C VAL A 364 -8.61 5.34 -18.84
N PRO A 365 -7.58 4.80 -18.17
CA PRO A 365 -7.58 4.73 -16.71
C PRO A 365 -7.72 6.14 -16.16
N PHE A 366 -8.50 6.28 -15.08
CA PHE A 366 -8.59 7.55 -14.40
C PHE A 366 -7.23 7.87 -13.77
N GLU A 367 -6.47 8.75 -14.44
CA GLU A 367 -5.08 9.07 -14.13
C GLU A 367 -4.97 9.65 -12.70
N PRO A 368 -4.07 9.11 -11.84
CA PRO A 368 -3.82 9.66 -10.51
C PRO A 368 -3.37 11.13 -10.52
N PHE A 369 -2.89 11.63 -11.66
CA PHE A 369 -2.27 12.96 -11.78
C PHE A 369 -3.18 14.06 -12.30
N THR A 370 -4.24 13.72 -13.03
CA THR A 370 -5.20 14.70 -13.56
C THR A 370 -6.60 14.47 -12.99
N GLY A 371 -6.96 13.21 -12.76
CA GLY A 371 -8.28 12.84 -12.26
C GLY A 371 -8.45 13.04 -10.75
N TYR A 372 -7.53 12.50 -9.94
CA TYR A 372 -7.58 12.62 -8.48
C TYR A 372 -7.57 14.08 -7.99
N PRO A 373 -6.75 14.99 -8.54
CA PRO A 373 -6.82 16.41 -8.18
C PRO A 373 -8.15 17.08 -8.54
N ALA A 374 -8.83 16.63 -9.62
CA ALA A 374 -10.14 17.16 -9.99
C ALA A 374 -11.24 16.69 -9.01
N ILE A 375 -11.19 15.42 -8.56
CA ILE A 375 -12.09 14.90 -7.50
C ILE A 375 -11.81 15.59 -6.17
N ASP A 376 -10.54 15.64 -5.75
CA ASP A 376 -10.14 16.29 -4.49
C ASP A 376 -10.52 17.78 -4.48
N ARG A 377 -10.38 18.48 -5.62
CA ARG A 377 -10.85 19.86 -5.76
C ARG A 377 -12.36 19.98 -5.69
N ALA A 378 -13.10 19.12 -6.41
CA ALA A 378 -14.56 19.11 -6.39
C ALA A 378 -15.10 18.86 -4.98
N MET A 379 -14.52 17.89 -4.26
CA MET A 379 -14.85 17.60 -2.87
C MET A 379 -14.51 18.77 -1.93
N LYS A 380 -13.33 19.37 -2.06
CA LYS A 380 -12.91 20.50 -1.21
C LYS A 380 -13.72 21.78 -1.44
N LEU A 381 -14.17 22.00 -2.67
CA LEU A 381 -14.93 23.20 -3.06
C LEU A 381 -16.45 22.98 -3.01
N ASP A 382 -16.90 21.77 -2.65
CA ASP A 382 -18.30 21.35 -2.70
C ASP A 382 -18.96 21.67 -4.07
N GLN A 383 -18.23 21.34 -5.14
CA GLN A 383 -18.66 21.58 -6.52
C GLN A 383 -18.96 20.27 -7.24
N PRO A 384 -19.98 20.23 -8.12
CA PRO A 384 -20.25 19.06 -8.92
C PRO A 384 -19.09 18.77 -9.87
N LEU A 385 -18.81 17.49 -10.09
CA LEU A 385 -17.82 17.06 -11.07
C LEU A 385 -18.30 17.45 -12.49
N PRO A 386 -17.39 17.91 -13.37
CA PRO A 386 -17.73 18.13 -14.78
C PRO A 386 -18.38 16.88 -15.41
N PRO A 387 -19.47 16.99 -16.18
CA PRO A 387 -20.20 15.84 -16.71
C PRO A 387 -19.34 14.83 -17.47
N ALA A 388 -18.33 15.28 -18.22
CA ALA A 388 -17.40 14.41 -18.93
C ALA A 388 -16.53 13.56 -17.97
N ILE A 389 -16.06 14.16 -16.87
CA ILE A 389 -15.29 13.45 -15.83
C ILE A 389 -16.18 12.44 -15.12
N LEU A 390 -17.41 12.85 -14.77
CA LEU A 390 -18.39 11.99 -14.13
C LEU A 390 -18.76 10.78 -15.00
N GLY A 391 -18.99 10.99 -16.30
CA GLY A 391 -19.26 9.91 -17.26
C GLY A 391 -18.09 8.91 -17.31
N GLN A 392 -16.87 9.41 -17.45
CA GLN A 392 -15.67 8.56 -17.46
C GLN A 392 -15.50 7.77 -16.14
N LEU A 393 -15.80 8.38 -14.98
CA LEU A 393 -15.75 7.70 -13.69
C LEU A 393 -16.75 6.56 -13.62
N ARG A 394 -18.00 6.78 -14.03
CA ARG A 394 -19.05 5.75 -14.06
C ARG A 394 -18.68 4.60 -15.00
N ASP A 395 -18.16 4.91 -16.19
CA ASP A 395 -17.73 3.89 -17.16
C ASP A 395 -16.58 3.05 -16.62
N ASN A 396 -15.56 3.69 -16.06
CA ASN A 396 -14.43 3.00 -15.45
C ASN A 396 -14.86 2.18 -14.23
N TYR A 397 -15.79 2.70 -13.40
CA TYR A 397 -16.36 1.99 -12.26
C TYR A 397 -17.07 0.71 -12.70
N ALA A 398 -17.93 0.78 -13.72
CA ALA A 398 -18.62 -0.40 -14.25
C ALA A 398 -17.62 -1.46 -14.79
N ILE A 399 -16.49 -1.03 -15.35
CA ILE A 399 -15.43 -1.94 -15.81
C ILE A 399 -14.74 -2.62 -14.63
N VAL A 400 -14.36 -1.89 -13.57
CA VAL A 400 -13.72 -2.51 -12.39
C VAL A 400 -14.66 -3.42 -11.63
N VAL A 401 -15.96 -3.14 -11.58
CA VAL A 401 -16.96 -4.02 -10.94
C VAL A 401 -17.03 -5.37 -11.67
N ARG A 402 -17.05 -5.37 -13.01
CA ARG A 402 -17.01 -6.63 -13.79
C ARG A 402 -15.71 -7.41 -13.57
N TYR A 403 -14.60 -6.69 -13.48
CA TYR A 403 -13.30 -7.27 -13.17
C TYR A 403 -13.27 -7.92 -11.78
N LEU A 404 -13.70 -7.18 -10.75
CA LEU A 404 -13.82 -7.67 -9.38
C LEU A 404 -14.70 -8.92 -9.32
N ASP A 405 -15.86 -8.90 -9.97
CA ASP A 405 -16.77 -10.05 -10.04
C ASP A 405 -16.12 -11.29 -10.68
N SER A 406 -15.39 -11.11 -11.79
CA SER A 406 -14.65 -12.20 -12.42
C SER A 406 -13.56 -12.79 -11.52
N ALA A 407 -12.89 -11.95 -10.72
CA ALA A 407 -11.86 -12.38 -9.79
C ALA A 407 -12.45 -13.09 -8.56
N LEU A 408 -13.71 -12.84 -8.21
CA LEU A 408 -14.42 -13.53 -7.12
C LEU A 408 -14.85 -14.95 -7.51
N GLU A 409 -15.11 -15.19 -8.79
CA GLU A 409 -15.70 -16.44 -9.29
C GLU A 409 -14.98 -17.72 -8.82
N PRO A 410 -13.64 -17.84 -8.86
CA PRO A 410 -12.95 -19.05 -8.38
C PRO A 410 -13.14 -19.29 -6.88
N LEU A 411 -13.18 -18.22 -6.07
CA LEU A 411 -13.40 -18.31 -4.64
C LEU A 411 -14.84 -18.73 -4.34
N LEU A 412 -15.82 -18.08 -4.97
CA LEU A 412 -17.23 -18.41 -4.77
C LEU A 412 -17.52 -19.86 -5.12
N ARG A 413 -16.98 -20.37 -6.25
CA ARG A 413 -17.07 -21.80 -6.60
C ARG A 413 -16.44 -22.72 -5.54
N ARG A 414 -15.30 -22.35 -4.96
CA ARG A 414 -14.63 -23.14 -3.93
C ARG A 414 -15.40 -23.17 -2.60
N LEU A 415 -16.11 -22.09 -2.28
CA LEU A 415 -16.93 -21.96 -1.07
C LEU A 415 -18.28 -22.68 -1.23
N ASP A 416 -18.87 -22.64 -2.42
CA ASP A 416 -20.09 -23.38 -2.77
C ASP A 416 -19.93 -24.90 -2.54
N ALA A 417 -18.74 -25.42 -2.80
CA ALA A 417 -18.38 -26.81 -2.52
C ALA A 417 -18.13 -27.14 -1.03
N GLN A 418 -18.32 -26.20 -0.09
CA GLN A 418 -18.09 -26.39 1.35
C GLN A 418 -19.38 -26.16 2.15
N PRO A 419 -20.22 -27.20 2.33
CA PRO A 419 -21.58 -27.05 2.87
C PRO A 419 -21.64 -26.55 4.31
N ASN A 420 -20.55 -26.68 5.09
CA ASN A 420 -20.47 -26.16 6.45
C ASN A 420 -19.74 -24.80 6.52
N THR A 421 -20.09 -23.87 5.63
CA THR A 421 -19.48 -22.53 5.56
C THR A 421 -20.53 -21.45 5.46
N ILE A 422 -20.51 -20.51 6.40
CA ILE A 422 -21.25 -19.26 6.33
C ILE A 422 -20.41 -18.28 5.51
N VAL A 423 -20.97 -17.77 4.41
CA VAL A 423 -20.36 -16.73 3.58
C VAL A 423 -21.17 -15.45 3.71
N LEU A 424 -20.54 -14.40 4.24
CA LEU A 424 -21.10 -13.05 4.28
C LEU A 424 -20.40 -12.21 3.21
N ILE A 425 -21.18 -11.56 2.35
CA ILE A 425 -20.65 -10.62 1.34
C ILE A 425 -21.27 -9.25 1.63
N VAL A 426 -20.44 -8.26 1.87
CA VAL A 426 -20.86 -6.90 2.22
C VAL A 426 -20.00 -5.88 1.46
N SER A 427 -20.46 -4.63 1.46
CA SER A 427 -19.66 -3.47 1.12
C SER A 427 -19.44 -2.63 2.38
N ASP A 428 -18.29 -1.99 2.51
CA ASP A 428 -18.02 -1.12 3.65
C ASP A 428 -18.69 0.26 3.50
N HIS A 429 -18.82 0.78 2.29
CA HIS A 429 -19.64 1.93 1.90
C HIS A 429 -19.82 1.99 0.37
N GLY A 430 -20.54 2.98 -0.14
CA GLY A 430 -20.68 3.20 -1.59
C GLY A 430 -19.70 4.22 -2.16
N GLU A 431 -19.94 4.62 -3.40
CA GLU A 431 -19.32 5.77 -4.06
C GLU A 431 -20.41 6.84 -4.32
N GLN A 432 -20.03 8.12 -4.34
CA GLN A 432 -20.98 9.25 -4.31
C GLN A 432 -21.79 9.47 -5.61
N PHE A 433 -21.30 9.00 -6.75
CA PHE A 433 -21.68 9.53 -8.07
C PHE A 433 -22.81 8.82 -8.80
#